data_AF-A0A101VWI4-F1
#
_entry.id   AF-A0A101VWI4-F1
#
_cell.length_a   1.000
_cell.length_b   1.000
_cell.length_c   1.000
_cell.angle_alpha   90.00
_cell.angle_beta   90.00
_cell.angle_gamma   90.00
#
_symmetry.space_group_name_H-M   'P 1'
#
loop_
_entity.id
_entity.type
_entity.pdbx_description
1 polymer ?
#
loop_
_entity_poly.entity_id
_entity_poly.type
_entity_poly.pdbx_seq_one_letter_code
_entity_poly.pdbx_strand_id
1 'polypeptide(L)'
;MHMEYMTFGECLDSLLKSKKMSVSGLAEATGTKSRNSIRRLLKDECGISVMEAFNSKLMESDPLALSEAERSQLEQALEVSKVGKDTYQARKILLQLFDNNGQIRKNESPLALNPATKETIPLRELFATYKAYSKLNLLIFDAVSAEFTDELVDMILNYASTYISVSQLLYLRDSSIHNAETFASIFKLFNYEHYNLYSTPSEPALDKTAVPSGFIIINKETAEGGHSTDLIRMDHGGSFSFIQDMPGNSLYHFYLHHFDSLKMNSQIIRRTYKKKNPVATVLNISNLSVQLGENTNVYRIQHGLSYLMIPYDILLNMAAETNYFGLGENNPIFQNLKQVWYERFYSCFNIDTRKVHILTKRGLLDFVKNGVLSDHFCYFRPFTLEEIKATLEFIFKQLTEKGFLKILLLKNDYALGNIQFLYYEDKALWLFDASSGYNENYFEGFIDSAPILEVFDDFIKNELIPNHTWPESETRDFLEHLIANCDDQPD
;
A
#
# COMPACT_ATOMS: atom_id res chain seq x y z
N MET A 1 7.93 14.91 11.30
CA MET A 1 9.39 15.15 11.41
C MET A 1 10.10 14.00 10.71
N HIS A 2 10.63 14.21 9.50
CA HIS A 2 11.35 13.17 8.77
C HIS A 2 12.58 12.75 9.60
N MET A 3 12.64 11.49 10.04
CA MET A 3 13.91 10.91 10.47
C MET A 3 14.79 10.83 9.23
N GLU A 4 15.76 11.73 9.12
CA GLU A 4 16.72 11.68 8.03
C GLU A 4 17.62 10.47 8.25
N TYR A 5 17.45 9.44 7.41
CA TYR A 5 18.27 8.24 7.49
C TYR A 5 19.72 8.58 7.14
N MET A 6 20.66 8.10 7.96
CA MET A 6 22.09 8.28 7.74
C MET A 6 22.63 7.19 6.82
N THR A 7 23.51 7.58 5.90
CA THR A 7 24.43 6.66 5.22
C THR A 7 25.43 6.07 6.21
N PHE A 8 26.09 4.98 5.80
CA PHE A 8 27.16 4.34 6.57
C PHE A 8 28.26 5.33 6.96
N GLY A 9 28.72 6.16 6.03
CA GLY A 9 29.75 7.17 6.30
C GLY A 9 29.31 8.20 7.36
N GLU A 10 28.11 8.76 7.20
CA GLU A 10 27.53 9.72 8.15
C GLU A 10 27.34 9.12 9.55
N CYS A 11 26.83 7.89 9.63
CA CYS A 11 26.61 7.18 10.89
C CYS A 11 27.95 6.89 11.59
N LEU A 12 28.93 6.37 10.86
CA LEU A 12 30.26 6.07 11.39
C LEU A 12 30.97 7.34 11.88
N ASP A 13 30.86 8.46 11.16
CA ASP A 13 31.43 9.75 11.58
C ASP A 13 30.79 10.26 12.88
N SER A 14 29.46 10.14 12.99
CA SER A 14 28.71 10.48 14.21
C SER A 14 29.17 9.65 15.41
N LEU A 15 29.34 8.32 15.23
CA LEU A 15 29.83 7.42 16.28
C LEU A 15 31.29 7.70 16.67
N LEU A 16 32.16 8.02 15.71
CA LEU A 16 33.54 8.39 16.01
C LEU A 16 33.60 9.67 16.88
N LYS A 17 32.77 10.66 16.56
CA LYS A 17 32.66 11.90 17.34
C LYS A 17 32.13 11.62 18.75
N SER A 18 31.07 10.80 18.88
CA SER A 18 30.47 10.50 20.19
C SER A 18 31.41 9.72 21.11
N LYS A 19 32.13 8.73 20.56
CA LYS A 19 33.11 7.91 21.28
C LYS A 19 34.50 8.57 21.38
N LYS A 20 34.67 9.78 20.85
CA LYS A 20 35.92 10.55 20.82
C LYS A 20 37.09 9.79 20.19
N MET A 21 36.81 8.96 19.19
CA MET A 21 37.83 8.19 18.49
C MET A 21 38.29 8.91 17.23
N SER A 22 39.61 9.03 17.06
CA SER A 22 40.18 9.63 15.85
C SER A 22 40.20 8.64 14.68
N VAL A 23 40.18 9.15 13.46
CA VAL A 23 40.36 8.35 12.22
C VAL A 23 41.64 7.52 12.25
N SER A 24 42.73 8.08 12.81
CA SER A 24 44.00 7.36 12.95
C SER A 24 43.87 6.19 13.94
N GLY A 25 43.20 6.43 15.07
CA GLY A 25 42.95 5.40 16.08
C GLY A 25 42.05 4.29 15.57
N LEU A 26 40.99 4.64 14.82
CA LEU A 26 40.13 3.64 14.17
C LEU A 26 40.92 2.80 13.15
N ALA A 27 41.76 3.43 12.33
CA ALA A 27 42.57 2.72 11.34
C ALA A 27 43.52 1.72 12.00
N GLU A 28 44.18 2.11 13.09
CA GLU A 28 45.07 1.25 13.86
C GLU A 28 44.31 0.09 14.52
N ALA A 29 43.23 0.40 15.24
CA ALA A 29 42.45 -0.60 15.99
C ALA A 29 41.75 -1.62 15.08
N THR A 30 41.31 -1.20 13.90
CA THR A 30 40.75 -2.09 12.88
C THR A 30 41.81 -2.68 11.96
N GLY A 31 43.12 -2.46 12.18
CA GLY A 31 44.18 -2.95 11.30
C GLY A 31 44.03 -2.53 9.83
N THR A 32 43.46 -1.35 9.59
CA THR A 32 43.28 -0.76 8.26
C THR A 32 44.53 0.02 7.89
N LYS A 33 45.22 -0.42 6.82
CA LYS A 33 46.58 0.06 6.46
C LYS A 33 46.69 1.56 6.17
N SER A 34 45.59 2.23 5.83
CA SER A 34 45.62 3.64 5.42
C SER A 34 44.50 4.46 6.05
N ARG A 35 44.87 5.59 6.67
CA ARG A 35 43.95 6.60 7.18
C ARG A 35 43.04 7.17 6.09
N ASN A 36 43.53 7.22 4.85
CA ASN A 36 42.72 7.68 3.72
C ASN A 36 41.59 6.71 3.38
N SER A 37 41.74 5.41 3.66
CA SER A 37 40.66 4.44 3.44
C SER A 37 39.49 4.67 4.40
N ILE A 38 39.78 4.96 5.68
CA ILE A 38 38.75 5.37 6.64
C ILE A 38 38.10 6.68 6.22
N ARG A 39 38.89 7.69 5.80
CA ARG A 39 38.32 8.97 5.32
C ARG A 39 37.40 8.81 4.12
N ARG A 40 37.70 7.89 3.20
CA ARG A 40 36.84 7.59 2.06
C ARG A 40 35.55 6.88 2.49
N LEU A 41 35.62 6.00 3.49
CA LEU A 41 34.42 5.39 4.09
C LEU A 41 33.49 6.45 4.73
N LEU A 42 34.06 7.38 5.51
CA LEU A 42 33.28 8.47 6.14
C LEU A 42 32.63 9.44 5.16
N LYS A 43 33.05 9.43 3.90
CA LYS A 43 32.50 10.25 2.82
C LYS A 43 31.68 9.45 1.81
N ASP A 44 31.46 8.16 2.07
CA ASP A 44 30.82 7.22 1.16
C ASP A 44 31.49 7.15 -0.25
N GLU A 45 32.79 7.41 -0.32
CA GLU A 45 33.60 7.34 -1.56
C GLU A 45 34.16 5.92 -1.84
N CYS A 46 33.60 4.91 -1.18
CA CYS A 46 33.98 3.50 -1.26
C CYS A 46 32.86 2.67 -1.91
N GLY A 47 33.22 1.56 -2.56
CA GLY A 47 32.21 0.60 -3.02
C GLY A 47 31.56 -0.15 -1.87
N ILE A 48 30.32 -0.61 -2.06
CA ILE A 48 29.52 -1.33 -1.06
C ILE A 48 30.26 -2.50 -0.43
N SER A 49 30.92 -3.34 -1.24
CA SER A 49 31.66 -4.50 -0.73
C SER A 49 32.79 -4.13 0.24
N VAL A 50 33.38 -2.94 0.06
CA VAL A 50 34.41 -2.41 0.96
C VAL A 50 33.78 -1.92 2.26
N MET A 51 32.60 -1.29 2.20
CA MET A 51 31.84 -0.90 3.39
C MET A 51 31.41 -2.11 4.21
N GLU A 52 30.88 -3.16 3.57
CA GLU A 52 30.48 -4.41 4.23
C GLU A 52 31.66 -5.09 4.91
N ALA A 53 32.77 -5.29 4.19
CA ALA A 53 33.97 -5.90 4.74
C ALA A 53 34.54 -5.09 5.91
N PHE A 54 34.47 -3.76 5.84
CA PHE A 54 34.86 -2.90 6.93
C PHE A 54 33.90 -3.01 8.13
N ASN A 55 32.59 -3.04 7.89
CA ASN A 55 31.57 -3.21 8.92
C ASN A 55 31.77 -4.52 9.70
N SER A 56 31.95 -5.65 8.99
CA SER A 56 32.24 -6.94 9.64
C SER A 56 33.48 -6.85 10.53
N LYS A 57 34.56 -6.25 10.02
CA LYS A 57 35.80 -6.06 10.78
C LYS A 57 35.61 -5.17 12.01
N LEU A 58 34.81 -4.12 11.90
CA LEU A 58 34.46 -3.24 13.00
C LEU A 58 33.66 -3.98 14.07
N MET A 59 32.70 -4.83 13.67
CA MET A 59 31.89 -5.63 14.60
C MET A 59 32.71 -6.72 15.32
N GLU A 60 33.69 -7.31 14.63
CA GLU A 60 34.60 -8.31 15.19
C GLU A 60 35.62 -7.72 16.19
N SER A 61 36.23 -6.59 15.83
CA SER A 61 37.25 -5.94 16.67
C SER A 61 36.67 -5.03 17.77
N ASP A 62 35.41 -4.60 17.59
CA ASP A 62 34.64 -3.67 18.42
C ASP A 62 35.48 -2.59 19.15
N PRO A 63 36.30 -1.81 18.43
CA PRO A 63 37.19 -0.84 19.03
C PRO A 63 36.43 0.36 19.64
N LEU A 64 35.15 0.51 19.29
CA LEU A 64 34.27 1.58 19.77
C LEU A 64 33.44 1.18 20.99
N ALA A 65 33.50 -0.09 21.42
CA ALA A 65 32.59 -0.66 22.41
C ALA A 65 31.14 -0.26 22.09
N LEU A 66 30.69 -0.67 20.89
CA LEU A 66 29.37 -0.36 20.38
C LEU A 66 28.31 -1.13 21.18
N SER A 67 27.33 -0.38 21.70
CA SER A 67 26.11 -0.96 22.23
C SER A 67 25.30 -1.65 21.13
N GLU A 68 24.40 -2.55 21.51
CA GLU A 68 23.52 -3.25 20.56
C GLU A 68 22.70 -2.28 19.69
N ALA A 69 22.22 -1.18 20.27
CA ALA A 69 21.51 -0.13 19.53
C ALA A 69 22.40 0.58 18.49
N GLU A 70 23.66 0.87 18.84
CA GLU A 70 24.62 1.49 17.90
C GLU A 70 25.02 0.52 16.78
N ARG A 71 25.15 -0.78 17.09
CA ARG A 71 25.39 -1.82 16.09
C ARG A 71 24.23 -1.90 15.09
N SER A 72 23.00 -1.93 15.60
CA SER A 72 21.79 -1.94 14.76
C SER A 72 21.67 -0.67 13.90
N GLN A 73 21.99 0.51 14.45
CA GLN A 73 22.05 1.75 13.66
C GLN A 73 23.07 1.67 12.52
N LEU A 74 24.25 1.10 12.76
CA LEU A 74 25.29 1.00 11.75
C LEU A 74 24.92 0.00 10.64
N GLU A 75 24.29 -1.13 11.00
CA GLU A 75 23.75 -2.09 10.04
C GLU A 75 22.63 -1.47 9.19
N GLN A 76 21.74 -0.69 9.81
CA GLN A 76 20.75 0.09 9.09
C GLN A 76 21.40 1.10 8.13
N ALA A 77 22.41 1.84 8.59
CA ALA A 77 23.11 2.84 7.77
C ALA A 77 23.86 2.20 6.59
N LEU A 78 24.37 0.98 6.77
CA LEU A 78 24.96 0.20 5.69
C LEU A 78 23.92 -0.16 4.62
N GLU A 79 22.71 -0.56 5.03
CA GLU A 79 21.60 -0.81 4.10
C GLU A 79 21.17 0.47 3.36
N VAL A 80 21.11 1.61 4.07
CA VAL A 80 20.84 2.93 3.45
C VAL A 80 21.89 3.26 2.39
N SER A 81 23.19 3.03 2.66
CA SER A 81 24.24 3.23 1.64
C SER A 81 24.13 2.26 0.47
N LYS A 82 23.64 1.04 0.68
CA LYS A 82 23.47 0.03 -0.39
C LYS A 82 22.41 0.42 -1.40
N VAL A 83 21.26 0.89 -0.92
CA VAL A 83 20.07 1.10 -1.77
C VAL A 83 19.78 2.58 -2.05
N GLY A 84 20.41 3.48 -1.31
CA GLY A 84 20.17 4.92 -1.35
C GLY A 84 19.08 5.36 -0.37
N LYS A 85 19.20 6.60 0.14
CA LYS A 85 18.26 7.19 1.11
C LYS A 85 16.82 7.17 0.59
N ASP A 86 16.61 7.55 -0.67
CA ASP A 86 15.28 7.68 -1.26
C ASP A 86 14.56 6.33 -1.35
N THR A 87 15.23 5.32 -1.90
CA THR A 87 14.71 3.95 -1.98
C THR A 87 14.46 3.36 -0.61
N TYR A 88 15.41 3.52 0.33
CA TYR A 88 15.26 3.01 1.68
C TYR A 88 14.05 3.63 2.39
N GLN A 89 13.88 4.95 2.30
CA GLN A 89 12.73 5.66 2.89
C GLN A 89 11.42 5.24 2.23
N ALA A 90 11.38 5.12 0.89
CA ALA A 90 10.22 4.64 0.16
C ALA A 90 9.78 3.23 0.63
N ARG A 91 10.73 2.30 0.79
CA ARG A 91 10.45 0.96 1.35
C ARG A 91 9.85 1.03 2.75
N LYS A 92 10.38 1.90 3.62
CA LYS A 92 9.85 2.06 4.99
C LYS A 92 8.45 2.67 5.00
N ILE A 93 8.14 3.61 4.11
CA ILE A 93 6.78 4.14 3.96
C ILE A 93 5.81 3.04 3.53
N LEU A 94 6.17 2.24 2.53
CA LEU A 94 5.31 1.13 2.08
C LEU A 94 5.14 0.05 3.14
N LEU A 95 6.19 -0.26 3.90
CA LEU A 95 6.13 -1.25 4.98
C LEU A 95 5.14 -0.84 6.08
N GLN A 96 5.00 0.45 6.37
CA GLN A 96 4.05 0.96 7.36
C GLN A 96 2.58 0.66 7.00
N LEU A 97 2.26 0.38 5.73
CA LEU A 97 0.93 -0.04 5.32
C LEU A 97 0.51 -1.40 5.91
N PHE A 98 1.49 -2.17 6.37
CA PHE A 98 1.32 -3.54 6.82
C PHE A 98 1.58 -3.74 8.32
N ASP A 99 1.98 -2.72 9.07
CA ASP A 99 2.40 -2.88 10.48
C ASP A 99 1.18 -3.12 11.42
N ASN A 100 1.23 -4.17 12.25
CA ASN A 100 0.24 -4.43 13.31
C ASN A 100 0.21 -3.34 14.39
N ASN A 101 1.30 -2.58 14.51
CA ASN A 101 1.39 -1.43 15.40
C ASN A 101 0.75 -0.18 14.79
N GLY A 102 -0.15 -0.35 13.81
CA GLY A 102 -1.12 0.63 13.32
C GLY A 102 -2.07 1.18 14.39
N GLN A 103 -1.58 1.43 15.60
CA GLN A 103 -1.84 2.73 16.18
C GLN A 103 -1.56 3.73 15.08
N ILE A 104 -2.61 4.41 14.63
CA ILE A 104 -2.51 5.81 14.24
C ILE A 104 -1.58 6.39 15.30
N ARG A 105 -0.29 6.54 14.99
CA ARG A 105 0.57 7.34 15.84
C ARG A 105 -0.22 8.63 15.88
N LYS A 106 -0.69 9.04 17.06
CA LYS A 106 -1.21 10.38 17.26
C LYS A 106 0.00 11.29 17.06
N ASN A 107 0.42 11.42 15.82
CA ASN A 107 1.29 12.45 15.37
C ASN A 107 0.55 13.73 15.73
N GLU A 108 1.29 14.68 16.29
CA GLU A 108 0.74 16.00 16.51
C GLU A 108 0.18 16.49 15.17
N SER A 109 -1.06 16.96 15.18
CA SER A 109 -1.69 17.51 13.99
C SER A 109 -0.74 18.56 13.40
N PRO A 110 -0.50 18.54 12.08
CA PRO A 110 0.41 19.49 11.47
C PRO A 110 -0.13 20.91 11.68
N LEU A 111 0.77 21.88 11.84
CA LEU A 111 0.39 23.27 12.06
C LEU A 111 0.09 23.96 10.74
N ALA A 112 -0.97 24.78 10.75
CA ALA A 112 -1.43 25.60 9.65
C ALA A 112 -1.37 27.09 10.02
N LEU A 113 -0.69 27.89 9.20
CA LEU A 113 -0.54 29.34 9.37
C LEU A 113 -1.62 30.09 8.57
N ASN A 114 -2.37 30.95 9.23
CA ASN A 114 -3.19 31.95 8.55
C ASN A 114 -2.31 33.18 8.23
N PRO A 115 -2.02 33.48 6.96
CA PRO A 115 -1.11 34.57 6.61
C PRO A 115 -1.71 35.95 6.89
N ALA A 116 -3.04 36.07 6.97
CA ALA A 116 -3.71 37.35 7.24
C ALA A 116 -3.67 37.69 8.73
N THR A 117 -3.92 36.73 9.62
CA THR A 117 -3.91 36.94 11.08
C THR A 117 -2.57 36.65 11.73
N LYS A 118 -1.66 35.96 11.03
CA LYS A 118 -0.40 35.38 11.54
C LYS A 118 -0.61 34.35 12.66
N GLU A 119 -1.82 33.84 12.77
CA GLU A 119 -2.17 32.81 13.74
C GLU A 119 -1.77 31.43 13.20
N THR A 120 -1.20 30.60 14.06
CA THR A 120 -0.86 29.22 13.75
C THR A 120 -1.74 28.31 14.58
N ILE A 121 -2.55 27.49 13.93
CA ILE A 121 -3.42 26.52 14.58
C ILE A 121 -3.11 25.11 14.08
N PRO A 122 -3.35 24.05 14.87
CA PRO A 122 -3.35 22.69 14.36
C PRO A 122 -4.37 22.52 13.23
N LEU A 123 -4.01 21.82 12.15
CA LEU A 123 -4.89 21.51 11.02
C LEU A 123 -6.20 20.84 11.47
N ARG A 124 -6.15 20.00 12.51
CA ARG A 124 -7.33 19.41 13.14
C ARG A 124 -8.32 20.46 13.66
N GLU A 125 -7.81 21.54 14.25
CA GLU A 125 -8.66 22.63 14.76
C GLU A 125 -9.31 23.40 13.61
N LEU A 126 -8.59 23.59 12.49
CA LEU A 126 -9.19 24.13 11.27
C LEU A 126 -10.33 23.22 10.77
N PHE A 127 -10.08 21.91 10.66
CA PHE A 127 -11.10 20.95 10.21
C PHE A 127 -12.29 20.86 11.16
N ALA A 128 -12.08 21.02 12.47
CA ALA A 128 -13.15 21.07 13.47
C ALA A 128 -14.22 22.13 13.16
N THR A 129 -13.82 23.26 12.55
CA THR A 129 -14.77 24.31 12.12
C THR A 129 -15.71 23.82 11.01
N TYR A 130 -15.32 22.83 10.22
CA TYR A 130 -16.08 22.32 9.09
C TYR A 130 -17.26 21.44 9.49
N LYS A 131 -17.29 20.97 10.73
CA LYS A 131 -18.40 20.18 11.29
C LYS A 131 -19.75 20.93 11.27
N ALA A 132 -19.73 22.26 11.23
CA ALA A 132 -20.93 23.10 11.17
C ALA A 132 -21.62 23.09 9.79
N TYR A 133 -20.98 22.55 8.76
CA TYR A 133 -21.47 22.58 7.38
C TYR A 133 -22.20 21.28 7.02
N SER A 134 -23.22 21.39 6.16
CA SER A 134 -23.99 20.24 5.68
C SER A 134 -23.23 19.48 4.58
N LYS A 135 -22.40 20.19 3.80
CA LYS A 135 -21.68 19.62 2.66
C LYS A 135 -20.30 20.25 2.48
N LEU A 136 -19.31 19.40 2.23
CA LEU A 136 -17.92 19.75 1.92
C LEU A 136 -17.52 19.11 0.60
N ASN A 137 -16.93 19.89 -0.30
CA ASN A 137 -16.36 19.39 -1.56
C ASN A 137 -14.91 19.83 -1.65
N LEU A 138 -14.00 18.86 -1.64
CA LEU A 138 -12.56 19.08 -1.63
C LEU A 138 -11.98 18.78 -3.03
N LEU A 139 -11.20 19.73 -3.55
CA LEU A 139 -10.30 19.52 -4.69
C LEU A 139 -8.88 19.54 -4.17
N ILE A 140 -8.12 18.47 -4.45
CA ILE A 140 -6.74 18.32 -3.99
C ILE A 140 -5.83 18.19 -5.22
N PHE A 141 -4.90 19.13 -5.36
CA PHE A 141 -3.89 19.13 -6.42
C PHE A 141 -2.54 18.73 -5.83
N ASP A 142 -2.21 17.45 -5.95
CA ASP A 142 -0.90 16.88 -5.61
C ASP A 142 -0.39 17.30 -4.22
N ALA A 143 -1.31 17.39 -3.25
CA ALA A 143 -1.00 17.62 -1.85
C ALA A 143 -1.02 16.27 -1.11
N VAL A 144 0.16 15.69 -0.98
CA VAL A 144 0.37 14.36 -0.40
C VAL A 144 1.24 14.49 0.84
N SER A 145 0.68 14.18 2.00
CA SER A 145 1.44 13.88 3.21
C SER A 145 0.65 12.92 4.11
N ALA A 146 1.37 12.12 4.89
CA ALA A 146 0.75 11.18 5.81
C ALA A 146 -0.11 11.91 6.85
N GLU A 147 0.41 13.00 7.41
CA GLU A 147 -0.24 13.80 8.44
C GLU A 147 -1.53 14.48 7.95
N PHE A 148 -1.51 15.06 6.74
CA PHE A 148 -2.74 15.63 6.15
C PHE A 148 -3.79 14.55 5.89
N THR A 149 -3.35 13.41 5.36
CA THR A 149 -4.26 12.30 5.04
C THR A 149 -4.92 11.76 6.31
N ASP A 150 -4.17 11.66 7.42
CA ASP A 150 -4.72 11.22 8.70
C ASP A 150 -5.79 12.18 9.24
N GLU A 151 -5.57 13.50 9.18
CA GLU A 151 -6.59 14.47 9.59
C GLU A 151 -7.82 14.46 8.66
N LEU A 152 -7.63 14.22 7.36
CA LEU A 152 -8.73 14.08 6.41
C LEU A 152 -9.56 12.81 6.67
N VAL A 153 -8.90 11.69 6.97
CA VAL A 153 -9.58 10.43 7.34
C VAL A 153 -10.36 10.62 8.65
N ASP A 154 -9.76 11.25 9.65
CA ASP A 154 -10.44 11.55 10.92
C ASP A 154 -11.68 12.43 10.71
N MET A 155 -11.58 13.47 9.87
CA MET A 155 -12.72 14.31 9.48
C MET A 155 -13.83 13.47 8.83
N ILE A 156 -13.48 12.62 7.86
CA ILE A 156 -14.44 11.77 7.14
C ILE A 156 -15.16 10.81 8.10
N LEU A 157 -14.44 10.18 9.02
CA LEU A 157 -15.00 9.19 9.94
C LEU A 157 -15.87 9.83 11.03
N ASN A 158 -15.51 11.02 11.51
CA ASN A 158 -16.16 11.63 12.66
C ASN A 158 -17.33 12.57 12.28
N TYR A 159 -17.43 13.01 11.02
CA TYR A 159 -18.40 14.03 10.61
C TYR A 159 -19.60 13.40 9.88
N ALA A 160 -20.22 12.41 10.52
CA ALA A 160 -21.29 11.59 9.93
C ALA A 160 -22.52 12.38 9.39
N SER A 161 -22.77 13.59 9.90
CA SER A 161 -23.86 14.46 9.45
C SER A 161 -23.51 15.34 8.24
N THR A 162 -22.24 15.35 7.82
CA THR A 162 -21.73 16.20 6.76
C THR A 162 -21.45 15.33 5.53
N TYR A 163 -22.04 15.67 4.39
CA TYR A 163 -21.64 15.04 3.13
C TYR A 163 -20.26 15.55 2.75
N ILE A 164 -19.28 14.65 2.67
CA ILE A 164 -17.93 15.00 2.24
C ILE A 164 -17.69 14.38 0.85
N SER A 165 -17.05 15.11 -0.04
CA SER A 165 -16.55 14.56 -1.30
C SER A 165 -15.13 15.05 -1.54
N VAL A 166 -14.28 14.15 -2.02
CA VAL A 166 -12.87 14.43 -2.24
C VAL A 166 -12.54 14.07 -3.68
N SER A 167 -12.00 15.01 -4.44
CA SER A 167 -11.46 14.76 -5.78
C SER A 167 -10.00 15.18 -5.80
N GLN A 168 -9.12 14.21 -6.05
CA GLN A 168 -7.68 14.40 -5.99
C GLN A 168 -7.04 14.11 -7.34
N LEU A 169 -6.15 15.00 -7.75
CA LEU A 169 -5.27 14.86 -8.90
C LEU A 169 -3.84 14.71 -8.39
N LEU A 170 -3.11 13.71 -8.91
CA LEU A 170 -1.74 13.42 -8.55
C LEU A 170 -0.78 13.73 -9.69
N TYR A 171 0.34 14.36 -9.37
CA TYR A 171 1.47 14.51 -10.28
C TYR A 171 2.51 13.45 -9.93
N LEU A 172 2.65 12.44 -10.79
CA LEU A 172 3.64 11.40 -10.59
C LEU A 172 5.02 11.93 -11.01
N ARG A 173 6.05 11.62 -10.21
CA ARG A 173 7.37 12.22 -10.33
C ARG A 173 8.46 11.15 -10.39
N ASP A 174 9.64 11.55 -10.84
CA ASP A 174 10.87 10.77 -10.71
C ASP A 174 11.42 10.87 -9.28
N SER A 175 10.65 10.37 -8.30
CA SER A 175 11.02 10.34 -6.88
C SER A 175 10.33 9.19 -6.17
N SER A 176 11.11 8.21 -5.74
CA SER A 176 10.61 7.02 -5.06
C SER A 176 9.89 7.35 -3.75
N ILE A 177 10.40 8.33 -2.99
CA ILE A 177 9.77 8.79 -1.73
C ILE A 177 8.39 9.37 -2.04
N HIS A 178 8.31 10.36 -2.95
CA HIS A 178 7.04 11.01 -3.30
C HIS A 178 6.00 10.00 -3.77
N ASN A 179 6.42 9.04 -4.60
CA ASN A 179 5.54 8.00 -5.13
C ASN A 179 5.09 7.02 -4.03
N ALA A 180 5.96 6.67 -3.08
CA ALA A 180 5.59 5.85 -1.91
C ALA A 180 4.63 6.59 -0.97
N GLU A 181 4.87 7.86 -0.67
CA GLU A 181 3.96 8.71 0.12
C GLU A 181 2.61 8.86 -0.58
N THR A 182 2.63 9.07 -1.90
CA THR A 182 1.43 9.14 -2.74
C THR A 182 0.62 7.86 -2.61
N PHE A 183 1.27 6.71 -2.78
CA PHE A 183 0.63 5.42 -2.62
C PHE A 183 0.05 5.21 -1.22
N ALA A 184 0.81 5.54 -0.18
CA ALA A 184 0.37 5.43 1.21
C ALA A 184 -0.82 6.35 1.54
N SER A 185 -0.88 7.54 0.95
CA SER A 185 -2.02 8.46 1.07
C SER A 185 -3.28 7.93 0.40
N ILE A 186 -3.16 7.40 -0.83
CA ILE A 186 -4.29 6.82 -1.56
C ILE A 186 -4.90 5.66 -0.76
N PHE A 187 -4.05 4.83 -0.16
CA PHE A 187 -4.46 3.64 0.57
C PHE A 187 -5.46 3.95 1.70
N LYS A 188 -5.22 5.00 2.50
CA LYS A 188 -6.07 5.33 3.66
C LYS A 188 -7.47 5.81 3.28
N LEU A 189 -7.62 6.40 2.09
CA LEU A 189 -8.90 6.91 1.57
C LEU A 189 -9.59 5.92 0.62
N PHE A 190 -8.96 4.77 0.36
CA PHE A 190 -9.33 3.87 -0.73
C PHE A 190 -10.75 3.31 -0.64
N ASN A 191 -11.27 3.07 0.57
CA ASN A 191 -12.63 2.55 0.77
C ASN A 191 -13.69 3.64 0.94
N TYR A 192 -13.31 4.93 0.87
CA TYR A 192 -14.25 6.02 1.11
C TYR A 192 -15.13 6.31 -0.12
N GLU A 193 -16.44 6.06 -0.09
CA GLU A 193 -17.30 6.07 -1.30
C GLU A 193 -17.19 7.34 -2.16
N HIS A 194 -17.01 8.52 -1.55
CA HIS A 194 -17.00 9.81 -2.24
C HIS A 194 -15.60 10.34 -2.54
N TYR A 195 -14.57 9.48 -2.56
CA TYR A 195 -13.21 9.84 -2.98
C TYR A 195 -12.92 9.43 -4.43
N ASN A 196 -12.58 10.41 -5.25
CA ASN A 196 -12.22 10.25 -6.65
C ASN A 196 -10.74 10.57 -6.83
N LEU A 197 -10.03 9.71 -7.58
CA LEU A 197 -8.59 9.81 -7.72
C LEU A 197 -8.14 9.67 -9.18
N TYR A 198 -7.31 10.62 -9.59
CA TYR A 198 -6.78 10.70 -10.94
C TYR A 198 -5.26 10.94 -10.88
N SER A 199 -4.52 10.39 -11.83
CA SER A 199 -3.10 10.70 -12.04
C SER A 199 -2.88 11.34 -13.40
N THR A 200 -1.93 12.26 -13.44
CA THR A 200 -1.37 12.78 -14.70
C THR A 200 0.14 12.52 -14.72
N PRO A 201 0.70 12.16 -15.89
CA PRO A 201 2.11 11.79 -16.01
C PRO A 201 3.09 12.95 -15.80
N SER A 202 2.62 14.20 -15.78
CA SER A 202 3.48 15.35 -15.49
C SER A 202 2.70 16.52 -14.88
N GLU A 203 3.35 17.28 -14.01
CA GLU A 203 2.88 18.60 -13.58
C GLU A 203 2.83 19.52 -14.81
N PRO A 204 1.72 20.26 -15.04
CA PRO A 204 1.68 21.20 -16.15
C PRO A 204 2.71 22.32 -15.91
N ALA A 205 3.41 22.74 -16.97
CA ALA A 205 4.34 23.86 -16.88
C ALA A 205 3.65 25.10 -16.26
N LEU A 206 4.29 25.71 -15.26
CA LEU A 206 3.82 26.90 -14.53
C LEU A 206 3.33 28.04 -15.45
N ASP A 207 3.88 28.15 -16.66
CA ASP A 207 3.51 29.15 -17.66
C ASP A 207 2.14 28.91 -18.33
N LYS A 208 1.49 27.75 -18.10
CA LYS A 208 0.24 27.35 -18.78
C LYS A 208 -0.94 27.11 -17.85
N THR A 209 -0.75 26.91 -16.54
CA THR A 209 -1.85 26.73 -15.59
C THR A 209 -1.56 27.41 -14.25
N ALA A 210 -2.50 28.23 -13.77
CA ALA A 210 -2.40 28.92 -12.48
C ALA A 210 -2.63 28.01 -11.25
N VAL A 211 -2.50 26.69 -11.39
CA VAL A 211 -2.81 25.72 -10.32
C VAL A 211 -1.54 24.95 -9.93
N PRO A 212 -0.85 25.37 -8.84
CA PRO A 212 0.36 24.71 -8.39
C PRO A 212 0.05 23.39 -7.67
N SER A 213 1.03 22.47 -7.64
CA SER A 213 1.07 21.36 -6.68
C SER A 213 0.96 21.86 -5.22
N GLY A 214 0.37 21.04 -4.34
CA GLY A 214 0.21 21.31 -2.92
C GLY A 214 -1.04 22.12 -2.54
N PHE A 215 -1.98 22.32 -3.47
CA PHE A 215 -3.20 23.10 -3.22
C PHE A 215 -4.40 22.22 -2.85
N ILE A 216 -5.14 22.64 -1.83
CA ILE A 216 -6.38 22.03 -1.37
C ILE A 216 -7.45 23.13 -1.34
N ILE A 217 -8.53 22.95 -2.10
CA ILE A 217 -9.64 23.90 -2.21
C ILE A 217 -10.86 23.23 -1.63
N ILE A 218 -11.51 23.88 -0.66
CA ILE A 218 -12.64 23.32 0.07
C ILE A 218 -13.84 24.24 -0.12
N ASN A 219 -14.87 23.76 -0.82
CA ASN A 219 -16.17 24.43 -0.83
C ASN A 219 -17.03 23.90 0.32
N LYS A 220 -17.52 24.83 1.14
CA LYS A 220 -18.31 24.59 2.33
C LYS A 220 -19.72 25.13 2.09
N GLU A 221 -20.72 24.29 2.32
CA GLU A 221 -22.12 24.63 2.12
C GLU A 221 -22.91 24.40 3.41
N THR A 222 -23.70 25.40 3.80
CA THR A 222 -24.57 25.34 4.99
C THR A 222 -25.91 24.67 4.65
N ALA A 223 -26.66 24.25 5.66
CA ALA A 223 -28.01 23.69 5.46
C ALA A 223 -28.99 24.68 4.78
N GLU A 224 -28.72 25.98 4.88
CA GLU A 224 -29.52 27.06 4.29
C GLU A 224 -29.08 27.41 2.86
N GLY A 225 -28.07 26.71 2.30
CA GLY A 225 -27.52 26.95 0.97
C GLY A 225 -26.50 28.10 0.90
N GLY A 226 -25.99 28.57 2.04
CA GLY A 226 -24.88 29.51 2.08
C GLY A 226 -23.57 28.84 1.69
N HIS A 227 -22.71 29.54 0.96
CA HIS A 227 -21.43 29.02 0.48
C HIS A 227 -20.24 29.84 0.98
N SER A 228 -19.17 29.16 1.35
CA SER A 228 -17.84 29.73 1.54
C SER A 228 -16.77 28.80 1.01
N THR A 229 -15.63 29.36 0.62
CA THR A 229 -14.48 28.60 0.10
C THR A 229 -13.26 28.81 0.99
N ASP A 230 -12.58 27.73 1.32
CA ASP A 230 -11.28 27.75 1.96
C ASP A 230 -10.20 27.28 0.98
N LEU A 231 -9.00 27.83 1.16
CA LEU A 231 -7.81 27.48 0.40
C LEU A 231 -6.72 27.09 1.40
N ILE A 232 -6.22 25.87 1.29
CA ILE A 232 -5.09 25.38 2.07
C ILE A 232 -3.95 25.09 1.09
N ARG A 233 -2.74 25.53 1.42
CA ARG A 233 -1.53 25.25 0.67
C ARG A 233 -0.57 24.48 1.56
N MET A 234 -0.10 23.35 1.05
CA MET A 234 1.00 22.57 1.60
C MET A 234 2.31 23.03 0.97
N ASP A 235 3.25 23.47 1.78
CA ASP A 235 4.59 23.82 1.34
C ASP A 235 5.50 22.59 1.31
N HIS A 236 6.64 22.69 0.62
CA HIS A 236 7.58 21.58 0.43
C HIS A 236 8.20 21.03 1.73
N GLY A 237 8.05 21.74 2.86
CA GLY A 237 8.50 21.29 4.18
C GLY A 237 7.41 20.63 5.03
N GLY A 238 6.23 20.35 4.46
CA GLY A 238 5.08 19.80 5.19
C GLY A 238 4.38 20.82 6.11
N SER A 239 4.72 22.11 6.00
CA SER A 239 3.97 23.19 6.65
C SER A 239 2.74 23.53 5.84
N PHE A 240 1.67 23.93 6.53
CA PHE A 240 0.43 24.35 5.90
C PHE A 240 0.22 25.85 6.06
N SER A 241 -0.35 26.48 5.05
CA SER A 241 -0.91 27.81 5.15
C SER A 241 -2.34 27.79 4.65
N PHE A 242 -3.21 28.65 5.18
CA PHE A 242 -4.61 28.64 4.82
C PHE A 242 -5.26 30.02 4.78
N ILE A 243 -6.27 30.17 3.92
CA ILE A 243 -7.20 31.29 3.88
C ILE A 243 -8.60 30.70 4.04
N GLN A 244 -9.35 31.17 5.03
CA GLN A 244 -10.68 30.65 5.37
C GLN A 244 -11.80 31.64 5.07
N ASP A 245 -13.00 31.09 4.91
CA ASP A 245 -14.29 31.79 4.83
C ASP A 245 -14.36 32.85 3.74
N MET A 246 -13.74 32.58 2.58
CA MET A 246 -13.93 33.43 1.41
C MET A 246 -15.39 33.31 0.95
N PRO A 247 -16.13 34.42 0.79
CA PRO A 247 -17.56 34.38 0.55
C PRO A 247 -17.88 33.80 -0.84
N GLY A 248 -18.88 32.92 -0.88
CA GLY A 248 -19.35 32.27 -2.10
C GLY A 248 -18.49 31.07 -2.55
N ASN A 249 -18.80 30.57 -3.75
CA ASN A 249 -18.18 29.38 -4.35
C ASN A 249 -17.47 29.66 -5.69
N SER A 250 -17.34 30.93 -6.11
CA SER A 250 -16.71 31.30 -7.38
C SER A 250 -15.26 30.82 -7.48
N LEU A 251 -14.50 30.93 -6.39
CA LEU A 251 -13.12 30.46 -6.35
C LEU A 251 -13.05 28.94 -6.49
N TYR A 252 -13.93 28.21 -5.78
CA TYR A 252 -14.04 26.77 -5.94
C TYR A 252 -14.36 26.39 -7.40
N HIS A 253 -15.34 27.04 -8.02
CA HIS A 253 -15.71 26.75 -9.42
C HIS A 253 -14.59 27.09 -10.42
N PHE A 254 -13.80 28.13 -10.16
CA PHE A 254 -12.59 28.42 -10.93
C PHE A 254 -11.61 27.25 -10.90
N TYR A 255 -11.30 26.72 -9.71
CA TYR A 255 -10.41 25.57 -9.57
C TYR A 255 -11.05 24.26 -10.05
N LEU A 256 -12.36 24.09 -9.92
CA LEU A 256 -13.09 22.94 -10.46
C LEU A 256 -12.96 22.87 -11.98
N HIS A 257 -13.10 24.01 -12.67
CA HIS A 257 -12.91 24.06 -14.13
C HIS A 257 -11.47 23.66 -14.53
N HIS A 258 -10.47 24.10 -13.77
CA HIS A 258 -9.08 23.69 -14.01
C HIS A 258 -8.88 22.20 -13.72
N PHE A 259 -9.44 21.70 -12.61
CA PHE A 259 -9.42 20.29 -12.26
C PHE A 259 -10.00 19.43 -13.38
N ASP A 260 -11.19 19.79 -13.87
CA ASP A 260 -11.87 19.08 -14.94
C ASP A 260 -11.07 19.11 -16.25
N SER A 261 -10.43 20.24 -16.57
CA SER A 261 -9.54 20.35 -17.74
C SER A 261 -8.32 19.42 -17.65
N LEU A 262 -7.71 19.29 -16.47
CA LEU A 262 -6.58 18.38 -16.25
C LEU A 262 -7.03 16.92 -16.24
N LYS A 263 -8.16 16.66 -15.61
CA LYS A 263 -8.80 15.34 -15.51
C LYS A 263 -9.09 14.72 -16.88
N MET A 264 -9.42 15.51 -17.91
CA MET A 264 -9.68 14.99 -19.25
C MET A 264 -8.51 14.20 -19.86
N ASN A 265 -7.27 14.56 -19.50
CA ASN A 265 -6.05 13.86 -19.96
C ASN A 265 -5.44 12.98 -18.87
N SER A 266 -6.15 12.77 -17.77
CA SER A 266 -5.67 12.01 -16.62
C SER A 266 -6.16 10.58 -16.67
N GLN A 267 -5.38 9.69 -16.08
CA GLN A 267 -5.79 8.33 -15.81
C GLN A 267 -6.67 8.28 -14.56
N ILE A 268 -7.75 7.49 -14.61
CA ILE A 268 -8.56 7.18 -13.43
C ILE A 268 -7.86 6.06 -12.66
N ILE A 269 -7.35 6.38 -11.47
CA ILE A 269 -6.74 5.38 -10.58
C ILE A 269 -7.82 4.60 -9.85
N ARG A 270 -8.80 5.31 -9.25
CA ARG A 270 -9.82 4.66 -8.44
C ARG A 270 -11.14 4.55 -9.18
N ARG A 271 -11.73 3.36 -9.18
CA ARG A 271 -13.03 3.06 -9.79
C ARG A 271 -14.00 2.57 -8.73
N THR A 272 -15.23 3.08 -8.80
CA THR A 272 -16.33 2.67 -7.92
C THR A 272 -17.37 1.93 -8.72
N TYR A 273 -17.67 0.70 -8.32
CA TYR A 273 -18.73 -0.09 -8.90
C TYR A 273 -19.93 -0.03 -7.96
N LYS A 274 -20.88 0.83 -8.31
CA LYS A 274 -22.17 0.87 -7.61
C LYS A 274 -22.87 -0.47 -7.73
N LYS A 275 -23.55 -0.90 -6.67
CA LYS A 275 -24.33 -2.14 -6.54
C LYS A 275 -24.89 -2.64 -7.89
N LYS A 276 -24.08 -3.47 -8.57
CA LYS A 276 -24.37 -4.11 -9.86
C LYS A 276 -24.79 -5.55 -9.59
N ASN A 277 -25.20 -6.26 -10.64
CA ASN A 277 -25.36 -7.71 -10.58
C ASN A 277 -24.03 -8.35 -10.11
N PRO A 278 -23.96 -8.97 -8.91
CA PRO A 278 -22.71 -9.47 -8.36
C PRO A 278 -22.03 -10.53 -9.25
N VAL A 279 -22.83 -11.32 -9.97
CA VAL A 279 -22.32 -12.32 -10.92
C VAL A 279 -21.60 -11.65 -12.10
N ALA A 280 -22.15 -10.55 -12.62
CA ALA A 280 -21.49 -9.77 -13.67
C ALA A 280 -20.21 -9.10 -13.16
N THR A 281 -20.20 -8.64 -11.91
CA THR A 281 -19.00 -8.07 -11.27
C THR A 281 -17.89 -9.12 -11.17
N VAL A 282 -18.17 -10.31 -10.62
CA VAL A 282 -17.19 -11.40 -10.53
C VAL A 282 -16.70 -11.82 -11.91
N LEU A 283 -17.58 -11.90 -12.91
CA LEU A 283 -17.18 -12.21 -14.28
C LEU A 283 -16.18 -11.18 -14.83
N ASN A 284 -16.46 -9.88 -14.68
CA ASN A 284 -15.57 -8.81 -15.15
C ASN A 284 -14.22 -8.83 -14.44
N ILE A 285 -14.22 -8.99 -13.11
CA ILE A 285 -13.00 -9.05 -12.30
C ILE A 285 -12.16 -10.28 -12.68
N SER A 286 -12.80 -11.43 -12.84
CA SER A 286 -12.11 -12.67 -13.20
C SER A 286 -11.50 -12.58 -14.60
N ASN A 287 -12.24 -12.04 -15.59
CA ASN A 287 -11.73 -11.79 -16.93
C ASN A 287 -10.51 -10.86 -16.93
N LEU A 288 -10.59 -9.74 -16.20
CA LEU A 288 -9.47 -8.81 -16.09
C LEU A 288 -8.26 -9.47 -15.43
N SER A 289 -8.46 -10.29 -14.40
CA SER A 289 -7.38 -11.02 -13.74
C SER A 289 -6.69 -12.01 -14.68
N VAL A 290 -7.44 -12.74 -15.51
CA VAL A 290 -6.89 -13.66 -16.51
C VAL A 290 -6.09 -12.90 -17.57
N GLN A 291 -6.64 -11.80 -18.09
CA GLN A 291 -5.97 -10.96 -19.11
C GLN A 291 -4.66 -10.34 -18.60
N LEU A 292 -4.66 -9.80 -17.38
CA LEU A 292 -3.45 -9.22 -16.80
C LEU A 292 -2.40 -10.28 -16.46
N GLY A 293 -2.84 -11.45 -15.99
CA GLY A 293 -1.96 -12.57 -15.63
C GLY A 293 -1.34 -13.30 -16.82
N GLU A 294 -1.84 -13.07 -18.03
CA GLU A 294 -1.31 -13.70 -19.23
C GLU A 294 0.16 -13.31 -19.47
N ASN A 295 1.05 -14.32 -19.44
CA ASN A 295 2.50 -14.17 -19.61
C ASN A 295 3.15 -13.16 -18.65
N THR A 296 2.63 -13.04 -17.42
CA THR A 296 3.13 -12.08 -16.43
C THR A 296 3.32 -12.74 -15.07
N ASN A 297 4.40 -12.36 -14.38
CA ASN A 297 4.59 -12.77 -13.00
C ASN A 297 3.63 -12.00 -12.10
N VAL A 298 3.00 -12.70 -11.16
CA VAL A 298 1.94 -12.15 -10.33
C VAL A 298 2.34 -12.26 -8.86
N TYR A 299 2.28 -11.15 -8.14
CA TYR A 299 2.53 -11.07 -6.71
C TYR A 299 1.24 -10.59 -6.03
N ARG A 300 0.78 -11.33 -5.02
CA ARG A 300 -0.50 -11.09 -4.34
C ARG A 300 -0.26 -10.96 -2.86
N ILE A 301 -0.70 -9.87 -2.25
CA ILE A 301 -0.66 -9.66 -0.80
C ILE A 301 -2.11 -9.66 -0.32
N GLN A 302 -2.49 -10.68 0.44
CA GLN A 302 -3.90 -10.97 0.80
C GLN A 302 -4.00 -11.48 2.24
N HIS A 303 -5.08 -11.19 2.96
CA HIS A 303 -5.25 -11.66 4.34
C HIS A 303 -5.17 -13.18 4.43
N GLY A 304 -5.92 -13.89 3.58
CA GLY A 304 -6.01 -15.35 3.50
C GLY A 304 -6.27 -15.83 2.07
N LEU A 305 -6.67 -17.10 1.90
CA LEU A 305 -6.92 -17.66 0.57
C LEU A 305 -7.95 -16.86 -0.22
N SER A 306 -7.67 -16.66 -1.51
CA SER A 306 -8.60 -16.03 -2.45
C SER A 306 -9.35 -17.05 -3.29
N TYR A 307 -10.48 -16.64 -3.86
CA TYR A 307 -11.30 -17.51 -4.72
C TYR A 307 -10.47 -18.14 -5.83
N LEU A 308 -9.50 -17.41 -6.38
CA LEU A 308 -8.56 -17.86 -7.43
C LEU A 308 -7.82 -19.17 -7.10
N MET A 309 -7.62 -19.45 -5.81
CA MET A 309 -6.89 -20.63 -5.33
C MET A 309 -7.80 -21.84 -5.12
N ILE A 310 -9.12 -21.66 -5.26
CA ILE A 310 -10.10 -22.73 -5.07
C ILE A 310 -10.18 -23.61 -6.32
N PRO A 311 -10.08 -24.94 -6.17
CA PRO A 311 -10.28 -25.90 -7.25
C PRO A 311 -11.58 -25.65 -8.02
N TYR A 312 -11.49 -25.77 -9.35
CA TYR A 312 -12.61 -25.53 -10.26
C TYR A 312 -13.84 -26.39 -9.92
N ASP A 313 -13.64 -27.67 -9.64
CA ASP A 313 -14.74 -28.62 -9.37
C ASP A 313 -15.49 -28.28 -8.07
N ILE A 314 -14.79 -27.76 -7.05
CA ILE A 314 -15.42 -27.31 -5.80
C ILE A 314 -16.37 -26.14 -6.08
N LEU A 315 -15.94 -25.16 -6.88
CA LEU A 315 -16.80 -24.02 -7.25
C LEU A 315 -18.01 -24.46 -8.09
N LEU A 316 -17.83 -25.41 -9.00
CA LEU A 316 -18.92 -25.97 -9.78
C LEU A 316 -19.97 -26.68 -8.93
N ASN A 317 -19.53 -27.51 -7.99
CA ASN A 317 -20.42 -28.24 -7.09
C ASN A 317 -21.23 -27.26 -6.22
N MET A 318 -20.55 -26.25 -5.65
CA MET A 318 -21.21 -25.19 -4.89
C MET A 318 -22.22 -24.40 -5.73
N ALA A 319 -21.91 -24.11 -6.99
CA ALA A 319 -22.86 -23.47 -7.89
C ALA A 319 -24.08 -24.37 -8.17
N ALA A 320 -23.89 -25.67 -8.39
CA ALA A 320 -24.99 -26.61 -8.62
C ALA A 320 -25.95 -26.70 -7.41
N GLU A 321 -25.41 -26.73 -6.18
CA GLU A 321 -26.20 -26.72 -4.94
C GLU A 321 -27.08 -25.48 -4.78
N THR A 322 -26.65 -24.34 -5.33
CA THR A 322 -27.36 -23.06 -5.26
C THR A 322 -28.24 -22.77 -6.48
N ASN A 323 -28.56 -23.80 -7.28
CA ASN A 323 -29.23 -23.66 -8.58
C ASN A 323 -28.56 -22.59 -9.46
N TYR A 324 -27.23 -22.60 -9.47
CA TYR A 324 -26.37 -21.71 -10.25
C TYR A 324 -26.66 -20.24 -9.93
N PHE A 325 -26.74 -19.92 -8.63
CA PHE A 325 -27.11 -18.60 -8.12
C PHE A 325 -28.50 -18.13 -8.57
N GLY A 326 -29.41 -19.08 -8.79
CA GLY A 326 -30.76 -18.84 -9.31
C GLY A 326 -30.82 -18.58 -10.82
N LEU A 327 -29.70 -18.68 -11.55
CA LEU A 327 -29.65 -18.46 -13.00
C LEU A 327 -30.06 -19.70 -13.81
N GLY A 328 -29.82 -20.90 -13.27
CA GLY A 328 -29.91 -22.18 -13.97
C GLY A 328 -28.66 -22.52 -14.79
N GLU A 329 -28.40 -23.82 -14.99
CA GLU A 329 -27.16 -24.32 -15.60
C GLU A 329 -26.92 -23.76 -16.99
N ASN A 330 -27.95 -23.75 -17.84
CA ASN A 330 -27.84 -23.36 -19.24
C ASN A 330 -27.88 -21.83 -19.46
N ASN A 331 -27.87 -21.04 -18.39
CA ASN A 331 -27.88 -19.59 -18.50
C ASN A 331 -26.57 -19.07 -19.13
N PRO A 332 -26.61 -18.20 -20.15
CA PRO A 332 -25.40 -17.68 -20.79
C PRO A 332 -24.43 -16.99 -19.83
N ILE A 333 -24.93 -16.29 -18.81
CA ILE A 333 -24.09 -15.62 -17.81
C ILE A 333 -23.34 -16.66 -16.97
N PHE A 334 -24.02 -17.73 -16.55
CA PHE A 334 -23.38 -18.81 -15.80
C PHE A 334 -22.40 -19.60 -16.68
N GLN A 335 -22.72 -19.85 -17.95
CA GLN A 335 -21.80 -20.52 -18.88
C GLN A 335 -20.50 -19.72 -19.06
N ASN A 336 -20.59 -18.38 -19.18
CA ASN A 336 -19.42 -17.53 -19.21
C ASN A 336 -18.64 -17.58 -17.89
N LEU A 337 -19.33 -17.54 -16.74
CA LEU A 337 -18.70 -17.64 -15.43
C LEU A 337 -17.95 -18.97 -15.26
N LYS A 338 -18.57 -20.08 -15.68
CA LYS A 338 -17.99 -21.41 -15.70
C LYS A 338 -16.72 -21.47 -16.54
N GLN A 339 -16.75 -20.92 -17.75
CA GLN A 339 -15.56 -20.84 -18.60
C GLN A 339 -14.43 -20.04 -17.92
N VAL A 340 -14.76 -18.88 -17.37
CA VAL A 340 -13.77 -18.01 -16.72
C VAL A 340 -13.20 -18.65 -15.46
N TRP A 341 -13.99 -19.39 -14.69
CA TRP A 341 -13.48 -20.16 -13.54
C TRP A 341 -12.46 -21.22 -13.94
N TYR A 342 -12.68 -21.88 -15.08
CA TYR A 342 -11.73 -22.83 -15.66
C TYR A 342 -10.46 -22.13 -16.12
N GLU A 343 -10.56 -21.07 -16.92
CA GLU A 343 -9.41 -20.30 -17.43
C GLU A 343 -8.56 -19.73 -16.30
N ARG A 344 -9.21 -19.20 -15.26
CA ARG A 344 -8.60 -18.74 -14.02
C ARG A 344 -7.83 -19.86 -13.30
N PHE A 345 -8.44 -21.02 -13.12
CA PHE A 345 -7.81 -22.15 -12.44
C PHE A 345 -6.61 -22.67 -13.25
N TYR A 346 -6.78 -22.84 -14.57
CA TYR A 346 -5.70 -23.24 -15.48
C TYR A 346 -4.57 -22.22 -15.49
N SER A 347 -4.91 -20.93 -15.58
CA SER A 347 -3.93 -19.85 -15.50
C SER A 347 -3.14 -19.93 -14.21
N CYS A 348 -3.79 -20.12 -13.06
CA CYS A 348 -3.15 -20.20 -11.75
C CYS A 348 -2.23 -21.43 -11.59
N PHE A 349 -2.64 -22.62 -12.03
CA PHE A 349 -1.97 -23.88 -11.67
C PHE A 349 -1.29 -24.62 -12.84
N ASN A 350 -1.46 -24.18 -14.09
CA ASN A 350 -0.93 -24.88 -15.27
C ASN A 350 0.00 -24.02 -16.15
N ILE A 351 -0.01 -22.70 -15.99
CA ILE A 351 0.90 -21.80 -16.73
C ILE A 351 2.16 -21.53 -15.89
N ASP A 352 3.34 -21.77 -16.48
CA ASP A 352 4.66 -21.65 -15.85
C ASP A 352 5.15 -20.19 -15.68
N THR A 353 4.23 -19.25 -15.42
CA THR A 353 4.55 -17.91 -14.94
C THR A 353 4.64 -17.88 -13.42
N ARG A 354 5.56 -17.09 -12.87
CA ARG A 354 5.75 -17.03 -11.41
C ARG A 354 4.52 -16.44 -10.74
N LYS A 355 4.04 -17.12 -9.71
CA LYS A 355 2.88 -16.69 -8.90
C LYS A 355 3.28 -16.76 -7.44
N VAL A 356 3.33 -15.60 -6.79
CA VAL A 356 3.68 -15.48 -5.38
C VAL A 356 2.48 -14.97 -4.61
N HIS A 357 1.99 -15.77 -3.68
CA HIS A 357 0.94 -15.38 -2.75
C HIS A 357 1.56 -15.14 -1.37
N ILE A 358 1.45 -13.92 -0.87
CA ILE A 358 1.92 -13.47 0.43
C ILE A 358 0.68 -13.34 1.31
N LEU A 359 0.55 -14.24 2.28
CA LEU A 359 -0.63 -14.38 3.13
C LEU A 359 -0.30 -14.08 4.58
N THR A 360 -1.31 -13.76 5.40
CA THR A 360 -1.13 -13.79 6.86
C THR A 360 -1.37 -15.20 7.38
N LYS A 361 -0.64 -15.59 8.43
CA LYS A 361 -0.95 -16.82 9.17
C LYS A 361 -2.39 -16.82 9.69
N ARG A 362 -2.86 -15.65 10.15
CA ARG A 362 -4.21 -15.47 10.70
C ARG A 362 -5.29 -15.75 9.66
N GLY A 363 -5.15 -15.27 8.43
CA GLY A 363 -6.16 -15.47 7.40
C GLY A 363 -6.27 -16.91 6.91
N LEU A 364 -5.20 -17.70 6.95
CA LEU A 364 -5.28 -19.15 6.72
C LEU A 364 -6.05 -19.85 7.84
N LEU A 365 -5.79 -19.48 9.10
CA LEU A 365 -6.53 -20.02 10.25
C LEU A 365 -8.01 -19.61 10.20
N ASP A 366 -8.31 -18.37 9.80
CA ASP A 366 -9.69 -17.89 9.64
C ASP A 366 -10.42 -18.65 8.52
N PHE A 367 -9.74 -19.02 7.43
CA PHE A 367 -10.33 -19.85 6.38
C PHE A 367 -10.67 -21.26 6.90
N VAL A 368 -9.75 -21.91 7.61
CA VAL A 368 -10.01 -23.25 8.17
C VAL A 368 -11.11 -23.22 9.22
N LYS A 369 -11.18 -22.18 10.04
CA LYS A 369 -12.20 -22.02 11.07
C LYS A 369 -13.58 -21.72 10.51
N ASN A 370 -13.67 -20.77 9.58
CA ASN A 370 -14.97 -20.22 9.17
C ASN A 370 -15.43 -20.72 7.80
N GLY A 371 -14.55 -21.35 7.00
CA GLY A 371 -14.82 -21.68 5.61
C GLY A 371 -15.05 -20.45 4.74
N VAL A 372 -14.47 -19.29 5.09
CA VAL A 372 -14.67 -18.02 4.39
C VAL A 372 -13.34 -17.54 3.80
N LEU A 373 -13.38 -17.13 2.54
CA LEU A 373 -12.22 -16.64 1.80
C LEU A 373 -11.93 -15.17 2.14
N SER A 374 -10.72 -14.72 1.83
CA SER A 374 -10.38 -13.31 2.00
C SER A 374 -11.20 -12.39 1.09
N ASP A 375 -11.57 -12.86 -0.10
CA ASP A 375 -12.41 -12.19 -1.10
C ASP A 375 -13.71 -12.98 -1.37
N HIS A 376 -14.34 -13.45 -0.29
CA HIS A 376 -15.48 -14.36 -0.37
C HIS A 376 -16.65 -13.77 -1.15
N PHE A 377 -17.03 -14.42 -2.24
CA PHE A 377 -18.17 -14.00 -3.05
C PHE A 377 -19.49 -14.25 -2.31
N CYS A 378 -20.37 -13.25 -2.23
CA CYS A 378 -21.60 -13.30 -1.44
C CYS A 378 -22.57 -14.45 -1.75
N TYR A 379 -22.45 -15.07 -2.93
CA TYR A 379 -23.26 -16.21 -3.33
C TYR A 379 -22.62 -17.56 -3.04
N PHE A 380 -21.34 -17.58 -2.63
CA PHE A 380 -20.73 -18.77 -2.08
C PHE A 380 -21.25 -18.98 -0.66
N ARG A 381 -21.60 -20.21 -0.33
CA ARG A 381 -21.75 -20.62 1.07
C ARG A 381 -20.35 -20.75 1.68
N PRO A 382 -20.24 -20.74 3.02
CA PRO A 382 -19.03 -21.21 3.67
C PRO A 382 -18.65 -22.60 3.14
N PHE A 383 -17.35 -22.79 2.91
CA PHE A 383 -16.78 -24.06 2.46
C PHE A 383 -16.92 -25.12 3.55
N THR A 384 -17.24 -26.36 3.17
CA THR A 384 -17.29 -27.47 4.14
C THR A 384 -15.88 -27.85 4.57
N LEU A 385 -15.76 -28.56 5.70
CA LEU A 385 -14.46 -29.06 6.17
C LEU A 385 -13.77 -29.95 5.12
N GLU A 386 -14.52 -30.79 4.41
CA GLU A 386 -14.00 -31.63 3.33
C GLU A 386 -13.45 -30.77 2.16
N GLU A 387 -14.18 -29.72 1.76
CA GLU A 387 -13.74 -28.80 0.70
C GLU A 387 -12.51 -27.98 1.12
N ILE A 388 -12.46 -27.54 2.38
CA ILE A 388 -11.31 -26.84 2.97
C ILE A 388 -10.08 -27.73 2.90
N LYS A 389 -10.18 -28.96 3.41
CA LYS A 389 -9.07 -29.92 3.44
C LYS A 389 -8.60 -30.26 2.02
N ALA A 390 -9.53 -30.59 1.12
CA ALA A 390 -9.22 -30.88 -0.28
C ALA A 390 -8.54 -29.70 -0.99
N THR A 391 -8.97 -28.46 -0.70
CA THR A 391 -8.34 -27.24 -1.23
C THR A 391 -6.91 -27.10 -0.73
N LEU A 392 -6.67 -27.24 0.57
CA LEU A 392 -5.35 -27.11 1.15
C LEU A 392 -4.39 -28.22 0.69
N GLU A 393 -4.85 -29.47 0.62
CA GLU A 393 -4.09 -30.60 0.08
C GLU A 393 -3.73 -30.38 -1.39
N PHE A 394 -4.68 -29.89 -2.21
CA PHE A 394 -4.40 -29.55 -3.59
C PHE A 394 -3.32 -28.47 -3.71
N ILE A 395 -3.46 -27.38 -2.96
CA ILE A 395 -2.48 -26.27 -2.95
C ILE A 395 -1.11 -26.77 -2.52
N PHE A 396 -1.03 -27.55 -1.43
CA PHE A 396 0.22 -28.10 -0.92
C PHE A 396 0.91 -29.00 -1.95
N LYS A 397 0.14 -29.84 -2.65
CA LYS A 397 0.65 -30.63 -3.77
C LYS A 397 1.19 -29.74 -4.90
N GLN A 398 0.48 -28.67 -5.28
CA GLN A 398 0.98 -27.75 -6.30
C GLN A 398 2.27 -27.04 -5.86
N LEU A 399 2.41 -26.64 -4.60
CA LEU A 399 3.63 -26.01 -4.07
C LEU A 399 4.86 -26.93 -4.06
N THR A 400 4.63 -28.23 -3.94
CA THR A 400 5.71 -29.23 -3.92
C THR A 400 6.11 -29.69 -5.33
N GLU A 401 5.15 -29.74 -6.26
CA GLU A 401 5.37 -30.21 -7.63
C GLU A 401 5.71 -29.09 -8.61
N LYS A 402 5.30 -27.84 -8.35
CA LYS A 402 5.42 -26.71 -9.28
C LYS A 402 6.35 -25.63 -8.75
N GLY A 403 7.48 -25.39 -9.42
CA GLY A 403 8.45 -24.36 -9.01
C GLY A 403 8.00 -22.91 -9.25
N PHE A 404 6.94 -22.68 -10.03
CA PHE A 404 6.45 -21.34 -10.35
C PHE A 404 5.45 -20.79 -9.31
N LEU A 405 4.78 -21.65 -8.55
CA LEU A 405 3.80 -21.25 -7.53
C LEU A 405 4.49 -21.19 -6.15
N LYS A 406 4.32 -20.07 -5.45
CA LYS A 406 4.83 -19.87 -4.10
C LYS A 406 3.72 -19.33 -3.19
N ILE A 407 3.66 -19.85 -1.97
CA ILE A 407 2.96 -19.24 -0.85
C ILE A 407 4.01 -18.88 0.19
N LEU A 408 3.94 -17.66 0.70
CA LEU A 408 4.77 -17.11 1.76
C LEU A 408 3.87 -16.55 2.85
N LEU A 409 4.27 -16.69 4.11
CA LEU A 409 3.54 -16.10 5.23
C LEU A 409 4.22 -14.84 5.72
N LEU A 410 3.47 -13.76 5.90
CA LEU A 410 3.93 -12.58 6.63
C LEU A 410 4.22 -12.95 8.09
N LYS A 411 5.26 -12.33 8.65
CA LYS A 411 5.56 -12.42 10.08
C LYS A 411 4.44 -11.76 10.91
N ASN A 412 4.29 -12.19 12.16
CA ASN A 412 3.14 -11.83 13.02
C ASN A 412 3.11 -10.36 13.45
N ASP A 413 4.16 -9.59 13.18
CA ASP A 413 4.23 -8.14 13.35
C ASP A 413 3.51 -7.38 12.25
N TYR A 414 2.99 -8.07 11.23
CA TYR A 414 2.24 -7.46 10.13
C TYR A 414 0.74 -7.82 10.13
N ALA A 415 -0.11 -6.83 9.91
CA ALA A 415 -1.54 -6.97 9.60
C ALA A 415 -1.83 -6.54 8.16
N LEU A 416 -2.77 -7.24 7.56
CA LEU A 416 -3.46 -6.75 6.38
C LEU A 416 -4.84 -6.26 6.81
N GLY A 417 -5.18 -5.04 6.43
CA GLY A 417 -6.57 -4.58 6.48
C GLY A 417 -7.43 -5.30 5.45
N ASN A 418 -8.59 -4.73 5.14
CA ASN A 418 -9.53 -5.32 4.18
C ASN A 418 -9.10 -5.16 2.71
N ILE A 419 -7.95 -4.54 2.45
CA ILE A 419 -7.45 -4.24 1.11
C ILE A 419 -6.44 -5.31 0.69
N GLN A 420 -6.61 -5.83 -0.52
CA GLN A 420 -5.69 -6.75 -1.16
C GLN A 420 -4.89 -6.06 -2.27
N PHE A 421 -3.65 -6.49 -2.46
CA PHE A 421 -2.73 -5.94 -3.45
C PHE A 421 -2.37 -7.02 -4.47
N LEU A 422 -2.66 -6.76 -5.74
CA LEU A 422 -2.35 -7.64 -6.86
C LEU A 422 -1.41 -6.89 -7.80
N TYR A 423 -0.13 -7.24 -7.73
CA TYR A 423 0.88 -6.70 -8.62
C TYR A 423 1.13 -7.66 -9.77
N TYR A 424 0.77 -7.21 -10.98
CA TYR A 424 1.10 -7.84 -12.25
C TYR A 424 2.34 -7.13 -12.77
N GLU A 425 3.48 -7.83 -12.72
CA GLU A 425 4.80 -7.29 -13.01
C GLU A 425 4.80 -6.45 -14.29
N ASP A 426 5.29 -5.21 -14.18
CA ASP A 426 5.37 -4.18 -15.23
C ASP A 426 4.05 -3.80 -15.93
N LYS A 427 2.91 -4.34 -15.50
CA LYS A 427 1.60 -4.08 -16.10
C LYS A 427 0.71 -3.22 -15.22
N ALA A 428 0.47 -3.66 -13.99
CA ALA A 428 -0.48 -2.99 -13.11
C ALA A 428 -0.35 -3.40 -11.65
N LEU A 429 -0.65 -2.46 -10.77
CA LEU A 429 -0.99 -2.68 -9.38
C LEU A 429 -2.50 -2.51 -9.22
N TRP A 430 -3.16 -3.60 -8.87
CA TRP A 430 -4.59 -3.66 -8.64
C TRP A 430 -4.89 -3.82 -7.15
N LEU A 431 -5.55 -2.81 -6.59
CA LEU A 431 -6.03 -2.76 -5.21
C LEU A 431 -7.51 -3.11 -5.18
N PHE A 432 -7.94 -3.88 -4.19
CA PHE A 432 -9.37 -4.10 -4.01
C PHE A 432 -9.79 -4.31 -2.56
N ASP A 433 -11.00 -3.86 -2.25
CA ASP A 433 -11.65 -4.12 -0.97
C ASP A 433 -12.31 -5.50 -0.98
N ALA A 434 -11.68 -6.42 -0.25
CA ALA A 434 -12.11 -7.80 -0.18
C ALA A 434 -13.24 -8.04 0.84
N SER A 435 -13.56 -7.03 1.67
CA SER A 435 -14.62 -7.15 2.68
C SER A 435 -16.04 -6.95 2.15
N SER A 436 -16.19 -6.37 0.96
CA SER A 436 -17.50 -6.03 0.38
C SER A 436 -18.33 -7.22 -0.11
N GLY A 437 -17.74 -8.43 -0.17
CA GLY A 437 -18.40 -9.65 -0.67
C GLY A 437 -19.02 -9.56 -2.06
N TYR A 438 -18.78 -8.47 -2.80
CA TYR A 438 -19.43 -8.10 -4.05
C TYR A 438 -20.96 -7.93 -4.00
N ASN A 439 -21.59 -7.86 -2.81
CA ASN A 439 -23.04 -7.62 -2.66
C ASN A 439 -23.41 -6.13 -2.43
N GLU A 440 -22.41 -5.31 -2.12
CA GLU A 440 -22.51 -3.88 -1.88
C GLU A 440 -21.72 -3.08 -2.92
N ASN A 441 -21.56 -1.77 -2.71
CA ASN A 441 -20.62 -0.98 -3.50
C ASN A 441 -19.22 -1.56 -3.30
N TYR A 442 -18.55 -1.85 -4.41
CA TYR A 442 -17.19 -2.37 -4.39
C TYR A 442 -16.23 -1.34 -5.00
N PHE A 443 -15.06 -1.21 -4.40
CA PHE A 443 -14.03 -0.26 -4.78
C PHE A 443 -12.79 -0.99 -5.29
N GLU A 444 -12.29 -0.55 -6.44
CA GLU A 444 -11.00 -0.99 -6.95
C GLU A 444 -10.08 0.18 -7.29
N GLY A 445 -8.79 -0.05 -7.18
CA GLY A 445 -7.72 0.85 -7.57
C GLY A 445 -6.90 0.18 -8.64
N PHE A 446 -6.73 0.83 -9.77
CA PHE A 446 -5.95 0.31 -10.87
C PHE A 446 -4.88 1.32 -11.23
N ILE A 447 -3.63 0.96 -11.00
CA ILE A 447 -2.47 1.82 -11.24
C ILE A 447 -1.59 1.10 -12.26
N ASP A 448 -1.35 1.69 -13.42
CA ASP A 448 -0.41 1.17 -14.44
C ASP A 448 0.78 2.12 -14.67
N SER A 449 0.91 3.15 -13.85
CA SER A 449 1.97 4.14 -13.97
C SER A 449 3.32 3.59 -13.51
N ALA A 450 4.30 3.58 -14.43
CA ALA A 450 5.65 3.06 -14.20
C ALA A 450 6.31 3.58 -12.90
N PRO A 451 6.33 4.88 -12.57
CA PRO A 451 6.93 5.37 -11.32
C PRO A 451 6.36 4.76 -10.02
N ILE A 452 5.09 4.34 -10.01
CA ILE A 452 4.49 3.66 -8.85
C ILE A 452 4.80 2.16 -8.90
N LEU A 453 4.73 1.56 -10.09
CA LEU A 453 5.01 0.15 -10.28
C LEU A 453 6.46 -0.20 -9.92
N GLU A 454 7.43 0.64 -10.28
CA GLU A 454 8.85 0.45 -9.97
C GLU A 454 9.11 0.48 -8.46
N VAL A 455 8.52 1.44 -7.75
CA VAL A 455 8.65 1.54 -6.28
C VAL A 455 8.01 0.34 -5.59
N PHE A 456 6.86 -0.12 -6.08
CA PHE A 456 6.18 -1.28 -5.52
C PHE A 456 6.89 -2.61 -5.84
N ASP A 457 7.48 -2.72 -7.03
CA ASP A 457 8.29 -3.87 -7.45
C ASP A 457 9.52 -4.04 -6.56
N ASP A 458 10.28 -2.95 -6.39
CA ASP A 458 11.44 -2.92 -5.52
C ASP A 458 11.06 -3.28 -4.08
N PHE A 459 9.97 -2.70 -3.57
CA PHE A 459 9.46 -3.02 -2.25
C PHE A 459 9.11 -4.50 -2.09
N ILE A 460 8.34 -5.10 -3.01
CA ILE A 460 7.95 -6.51 -2.89
C ILE A 460 9.17 -7.42 -2.93
N LYS A 461 10.04 -7.24 -3.92
CA LYS A 461 11.12 -8.19 -4.22
C LYS A 461 12.33 -8.02 -3.30
N ASN A 462 12.64 -6.80 -2.89
CA ASN A 462 13.88 -6.48 -2.19
C ASN A 462 13.67 -6.11 -0.71
N GLU A 463 12.44 -5.85 -0.27
CA GLU A 463 12.12 -5.58 1.14
C GLU A 463 11.13 -6.60 1.72
N LEU A 464 9.91 -6.69 1.17
CA LEU A 464 8.82 -7.48 1.76
C LEU A 464 9.13 -8.97 1.80
N ILE A 465 9.41 -9.58 0.64
CA ILE A 465 9.66 -11.02 0.57
C ILE A 465 10.89 -11.43 1.38
N PRO A 466 12.08 -10.82 1.19
CA PRO A 466 13.30 -11.32 1.85
C PRO A 466 13.31 -11.11 3.36
N ASN A 467 12.73 -10.00 3.84
CA ASN A 467 12.93 -9.57 5.23
C ASN A 467 11.70 -9.77 6.12
N HIS A 468 10.49 -9.81 5.54
CA HIS A 468 9.23 -9.72 6.28
C HIS A 468 8.30 -10.93 6.10
N THR A 469 8.74 -11.93 5.35
CA THR A 469 8.05 -13.22 5.24
C THR A 469 8.81 -14.34 5.93
N TRP A 470 8.13 -15.45 6.24
CA TRP A 470 8.72 -16.69 6.68
C TRP A 470 9.47 -17.36 5.52
N PRO A 471 10.56 -18.10 5.79
CA PRO A 471 11.16 -18.98 4.80
C PRO A 471 10.13 -19.94 4.19
N GLU A 472 10.34 -20.33 2.93
CA GLU A 472 9.44 -21.26 2.22
C GLU A 472 9.29 -22.60 2.95
N SER A 473 10.35 -23.09 3.60
CA SER A 473 10.31 -24.33 4.39
C SER A 473 9.34 -24.20 5.57
N GLU A 474 9.46 -23.13 6.36
CA GLU A 474 8.58 -22.89 7.51
C GLU A 474 7.13 -22.66 7.09
N THR A 475 6.92 -22.01 5.94
CA THR A 475 5.58 -21.86 5.36
C THR A 475 4.98 -23.21 4.98
N ARG A 476 5.76 -24.13 4.40
CA ARG A 476 5.31 -25.49 4.06
C ARG A 476 4.99 -26.30 5.31
N ASP A 477 5.87 -26.28 6.32
CA ASP A 477 5.66 -26.98 7.58
C ASP A 477 4.36 -26.51 8.26
N PHE A 478 4.08 -25.20 8.21
CA PHE A 478 2.83 -24.65 8.72
C PHE A 478 1.60 -25.16 7.93
N LEU A 479 1.65 -25.17 6.59
CA LEU A 479 0.55 -25.66 5.77
C LEU A 479 0.29 -27.16 5.99
N GLU A 480 1.34 -27.97 6.09
CA GLU A 480 1.24 -29.40 6.39
C GLU A 480 0.59 -29.63 7.77
N HIS A 481 1.04 -28.89 8.78
CA HIS A 481 0.42 -28.92 10.11
C HIS A 481 -1.04 -28.49 10.07
N LEU A 482 -1.37 -27.45 9.31
CA LEU A 482 -2.74 -26.97 9.17
C LEU A 482 -3.65 -28.02 8.53
N ILE A 483 -3.18 -28.72 7.49
CA ILE A 483 -3.91 -29.82 6.83
C ILE A 483 -4.14 -30.99 7.80
N ALA A 484 -3.11 -31.39 8.55
CA ALA A 484 -3.18 -32.51 9.48
C ALA A 484 -4.16 -32.27 10.63
N ASN A 485 -4.34 -31.02 11.06
CA ASN A 485 -5.19 -30.64 12.19
C ASN A 485 -6.48 -29.91 11.75
N CYS A 486 -6.85 -29.95 10.47
CA CYS A 486 -8.11 -29.36 10.00
C CYS A 486 -9.33 -29.91 10.77
N ASP A 487 -9.28 -31.20 11.12
CA ASP A 487 -10.36 -31.93 11.78
C ASP A 487 -10.42 -31.66 13.30
N ASP A 488 -9.35 -31.12 13.90
CA ASP A 488 -9.17 -30.95 15.36
C ASP A 488 -9.46 -29.52 15.86
N GLN A 489 -10.53 -28.88 15.36
CA GLN A 489 -10.90 -27.53 15.78
C GLN A 489 -11.23 -27.48 17.29
N PRO A 490 -10.56 -26.64 18.11
CA PRO A 490 -11.07 -26.28 19.41
C PRO A 490 -12.25 -25.32 19.23
N ASP A 491 -13.36 -25.61 19.93
CA ASP A 491 -14.56 -24.76 20.04
C ASP A 491 -14.25 -23.27 20.27
#